data_AF-A0A2M7J6T5-F1
#
_entry.id   AF-A0A2M7J6T5-F1
#
_cell.length_a   1.000
_cell.length_b   1.000
_cell.length_c   1.000
_cell.angle_alpha   90.00
_cell.angle_beta   90.00
_cell.angle_gamma   90.00
#
_symmetry.space_group_name_H-M   'P 1'
#
loop_
_entity.id
_entity.type
_entity.pdbx_description
1 polymer ?
#
loop_
_entity_poly.entity_id
_entity_poly.type
_entity_poly.pdbx_seq_one_letter_code
_entity_poly.pdbx_strand_id
1 'polypeptide(L)'
;MTHKFKPKLLESGSDETIAQFWGAHDLADYWDDLEVVKDVKFVKPKKELVSIRLEPIYCRQLKAVAKKMSLGYSSLARLLIIEKLQQGSHPRHASR
;
A
#
# COMPACT_ATOMS: atom_id res chain seq x y z
N MET A 1 7.39 -34.85 9.30
CA MET A 1 7.87 -34.43 7.97
C MET A 1 7.12 -33.17 7.60
N THR A 2 7.81 -32.04 7.47
CA THR A 2 7.22 -30.77 7.06
C THR A 2 7.09 -30.78 5.54
N HIS A 3 5.87 -30.96 5.03
CA HIS A 3 5.62 -30.80 3.60
C HIS A 3 5.66 -29.31 3.29
N LYS A 4 6.80 -28.83 2.79
CA LYS A 4 6.90 -27.48 2.23
C LYS A 4 6.01 -27.41 0.99
N PHE A 5 4.87 -26.71 1.10
CA PHE A 5 4.15 -26.23 -0.07
C PHE A 5 5.09 -25.33 -0.88
N LYS A 6 5.60 -25.87 -1.99
CA LYS A 6 6.39 -25.15 -2.98
C LYS A 6 5.65 -25.26 -4.31
N PRO A 7 4.76 -24.32 -4.65
CA PRO A 7 4.38 -24.17 -6.04
C PRO A 7 5.69 -23.92 -6.81
N LYS A 8 6.03 -24.83 -7.74
CA LYS A 8 7.31 -24.88 -8.47
C LYS A 8 7.70 -23.57 -9.20
N LEU A 9 6.84 -22.55 -9.19
CA LEU A 9 7.01 -21.31 -9.93
C LEU A 9 7.63 -20.15 -9.13
N LEU A 10 7.64 -20.21 -7.78
CA LEU A 10 7.91 -19.01 -6.98
C LEU A 10 9.34 -18.87 -6.43
N GLU A 11 10.30 -19.71 -6.86
CA GLU A 11 11.68 -19.57 -6.37
C GLU A 11 12.51 -18.54 -7.15
N SER A 12 12.04 -18.05 -8.32
CA SER A 12 12.80 -17.05 -9.12
C SER A 12 12.02 -16.36 -10.28
N GLY A 13 10.71 -16.16 -10.18
CA GLY A 13 9.92 -15.49 -11.25
C GLY A 13 9.88 -13.97 -11.10
N SER A 14 9.88 -13.22 -12.21
CA SER A 14 9.55 -11.78 -12.19
C SER A 14 8.07 -11.57 -11.83
N ASP A 15 7.71 -10.37 -11.38
CA ASP A 15 6.33 -10.02 -11.00
C ASP A 15 5.32 -10.33 -12.12
N GLU A 16 5.71 -10.12 -13.39
CA GLU A 16 4.88 -10.41 -14.56
C GLU A 16 4.62 -11.92 -14.73
N THR A 17 5.61 -12.75 -14.43
CA THR A 17 5.50 -14.22 -14.53
C THR A 17 4.53 -14.75 -13.49
N ILE A 18 4.57 -14.19 -12.28
CA ILE A 18 3.66 -14.53 -11.18
C ILE A 18 2.23 -14.10 -11.53
N ALA A 19 2.05 -12.92 -12.12
CA ALA A 19 0.74 -12.44 -12.56
C ALA A 19 0.11 -13.32 -13.64
N GLN A 20 0.89 -13.78 -14.63
CA GLN A 20 0.40 -14.68 -15.66
C GLN A 20 -0.05 -16.05 -15.10
N PHE A 21 0.68 -16.58 -14.13
CA PHE A 21 0.30 -17.82 -13.45
C PHE A 21 -1.03 -17.69 -12.71
N TRP A 22 -1.20 -16.67 -11.88
CA TRP A 22 -2.47 -16.43 -11.19
C TRP A 22 -3.61 -16.02 -12.12
N GLY A 23 -3.30 -15.50 -13.31
CA GLY A 23 -4.29 -15.28 -14.36
C GLY A 23 -4.79 -16.57 -15.03
N ALA A 24 -4.01 -17.65 -14.96
CA ALA A 24 -4.30 -18.93 -15.59
C ALA A 24 -4.72 -20.05 -14.62
N HIS A 25 -4.58 -19.84 -13.30
CA HIS A 25 -4.84 -20.83 -12.25
C HIS A 25 -5.79 -20.26 -11.19
N ASP A 26 -6.74 -21.08 -10.73
CA ASP A 26 -7.60 -20.72 -9.60
C ASP A 26 -6.93 -21.12 -8.27
N LEU A 27 -7.22 -20.39 -7.20
CA LEU A 27 -6.74 -20.75 -5.87
C LEU A 27 -7.36 -22.05 -5.36
N ALA A 28 -8.60 -22.37 -5.77
CA ALA A 28 -9.32 -23.57 -5.39
C ALA A 28 -8.61 -24.86 -5.82
N ASP A 29 -7.83 -24.81 -6.91
CA ASP A 29 -7.07 -25.96 -7.43
C ASP A 29 -5.99 -26.45 -6.45
N TYR A 30 -5.65 -25.64 -5.45
CA TYR A 30 -4.60 -25.91 -4.47
C TYR A 30 -5.12 -25.98 -3.03
N TRP A 31 -6.44 -26.03 -2.82
CA TRP A 31 -7.05 -25.93 -1.50
C TRP A 31 -6.56 -27.01 -0.52
N ASP A 32 -6.36 -28.24 -1.01
CA ASP A 32 -5.86 -29.37 -0.21
C ASP A 32 -4.39 -29.24 0.17
N ASP A 33 -3.64 -28.40 -0.54
CA ASP A 33 -2.23 -28.13 -0.28
C ASP A 33 -2.01 -26.91 0.64
N LEU A 34 -3.07 -26.18 0.98
CA LEU A 34 -3.00 -25.01 1.87
C LEU A 34 -2.95 -25.44 3.34
N GLU A 35 -2.06 -24.82 4.11
CA GLU A 35 -1.99 -25.00 5.56
C GLU A 35 -2.65 -23.82 6.29
N VAL A 36 -3.43 -24.12 7.34
CA VAL A 36 -4.01 -23.09 8.20
C VAL A 36 -2.90 -22.39 8.98
N VAL A 37 -2.62 -21.14 8.60
CA VAL A 37 -1.65 -20.30 9.31
C VAL A 37 -2.21 -19.93 10.68
N LYS A 38 -1.63 -20.50 11.74
CA LYS A 38 -2.05 -20.27 13.14
C LYS A 38 -1.59 -18.91 13.68
N ASP A 39 -0.45 -18.40 13.18
CA ASP A 39 0.19 -17.18 13.67
C ASP A 39 0.27 -16.11 12.57
N VAL A 40 -0.86 -15.47 12.27
CA VAL A 40 -0.88 -14.35 11.32
C VAL A 40 -0.38 -13.08 12.00
N LYS A 41 0.88 -12.70 11.76
CA LYS A 41 1.44 -11.43 12.22
C LYS A 41 1.17 -10.32 11.20
N PHE A 42 0.05 -9.62 11.37
CA PHE A 42 -0.19 -8.36 10.66
C PHE A 42 0.67 -7.24 11.27
N VAL A 43 1.92 -7.14 10.82
CA VAL A 43 2.78 -6.03 11.25
C VAL A 43 2.35 -4.77 10.52
N LYS A 44 1.62 -3.88 11.21
CA LYS A 44 1.39 -2.53 10.67
C LYS A 44 2.76 -1.85 10.54
N PRO A 45 3.09 -1.28 9.36
CA PRO A 45 4.35 -0.56 9.21
C PRO A 45 4.40 0.58 10.24
N LYS A 46 5.56 0.73 10.89
CA LYS A 46 5.78 1.82 11.86
C LYS A 46 5.65 3.14 11.11
N LYS A 47 4.70 3.98 11.53
CA LYS A 47 4.51 5.33 11.00
C LYS A 47 4.91 6.33 12.07
N GLU A 48 5.64 7.36 11.67
CA GLU A 48 5.95 8.48 12.54
C GLU A 48 4.74 9.42 12.66
N LEU A 49 4.52 9.95 13.86
CA LEU A 49 3.45 10.91 14.11
C LEU A 49 3.97 12.31 13.81
N VAL A 50 3.31 13.00 12.88
CA VAL A 50 3.55 14.42 12.59
C VAL A 50 2.33 15.21 13.05
N SER A 51 2.53 16.18 13.95
CA SER A 51 1.48 17.11 14.40
C SER A 51 1.63 18.44 13.68
N ILE A 52 0.58 18.86 12.96
CA ILE A 52 0.57 20.09 12.18
C ILE A 52 -0.54 20.99 12.72
N ARG A 53 -0.19 22.24 13.07
CA ARG A 53 -1.16 23.26 13.45
C ARG A 53 -1.60 24.01 12.19
N LEU A 54 -2.91 24.08 11.99
CA LEU A 54 -3.54 24.79 10.88
C LEU A 54 -4.64 25.69 11.44
N GLU A 55 -4.93 26.78 10.74
CA GLU A 55 -6.08 27.60 11.09
C GLU A 55 -7.39 26.79 10.98
N PRO A 56 -8.39 27.10 11.83
CA PRO A 56 -9.66 26.37 11.83
C PRO A 56 -10.36 26.32 10.48
N ILE A 57 -10.19 27.34 9.64
CA ILE A 57 -10.78 27.41 8.30
C ILE A 57 -10.24 26.30 7.39
N TYR A 58 -8.92 26.08 7.39
CA TYR A 58 -8.28 25.04 6.57
C TYR A 58 -8.64 23.64 7.07
N CYS A 59 -8.74 23.44 8.39
CA CYS A 59 -9.24 22.18 8.96
C CYS A 59 -10.66 21.85 8.50
N ARG A 60 -11.55 22.85 8.42
CA ARG A 60 -12.92 22.68 7.92
C ARG A 60 -12.93 22.35 6.43
N GLN A 61 -12.16 23.08 5.63
CA GLN A 61 -12.05 22.83 4.19
C GLN A 61 -11.51 21.42 3.88
N LEU A 62 -10.44 21.00 4.55
CA LEU A 62 -9.87 19.67 4.40
C LEU A 62 -10.90 18.57 4.68
N LYS A 63 -11.68 18.70 5.76
CA LYS A 63 -12.75 17.75 6.11
C LYS A 63 -13.85 17.73 5.05
N ALA A 64 -14.24 18.89 4.54
CA ALA A 64 -15.27 19.00 3.51
C ALA A 64 -14.84 18.33 2.19
N VAL A 65 -13.58 18.55 1.76
CA VAL A 65 -13.01 17.91 0.57
C VAL A 65 -12.90 16.40 0.77
N ALA A 66 -12.36 15.96 1.91
CA ALA A 66 -12.22 14.54 2.22
C ALA A 66 -13.57 13.80 2.19
N LYS A 67 -14.64 14.42 2.72
CA LYS A 67 -16.00 13.86 2.67
C LYS A 67 -16.51 13.66 1.24
N LYS A 68 -16.25 14.61 0.33
CA LYS A 68 -16.63 14.50 -1.09
C LYS A 68 -15.90 13.35 -1.79
N MET A 69 -14.70 13.02 -1.34
CA MET A 69 -13.88 11.95 -1.89
C MET A 69 -14.05 10.60 -1.17
N SER A 70 -14.97 10.50 -0.20
CA SER A 70 -15.14 9.31 0.66
C SER A 70 -13.85 8.87 1.37
N LEU A 71 -12.98 9.84 1.70
CA LEU A 71 -11.72 9.61 2.40
C LEU A 71 -11.77 10.19 3.82
N GLY A 72 -11.01 9.59 4.73
CA GLY A 72 -10.71 10.23 6.02
C GLY A 72 -9.83 11.47 5.81
N TYR A 73 -10.09 12.56 6.55
CA TYR A 73 -9.34 13.81 6.41
C TYR A 73 -7.82 13.63 6.65
N SER A 74 -7.43 12.73 7.55
CA SER A 74 -6.03 12.39 7.82
C SER A 74 -5.38 11.62 6.66
N SER A 75 -6.15 10.83 5.92
CA SER A 75 -5.68 10.16 4.70
C SER A 75 -5.50 11.14 3.56
N LEU A 76 -6.44 12.08 3.38
CA LEU A 76 -6.29 13.15 2.40
C LEU A 76 -5.08 14.05 2.72
N ALA A 77 -4.91 14.47 3.98
CA ALA A 77 -3.75 15.25 4.39
C ALA A 77 -2.43 14.53 4.05
N ARG A 78 -2.35 13.23 4.36
CA ARG A 78 -1.17 12.41 4.06
C ARG A 78 -0.90 12.35 2.57
N LEU A 79 -1.93 12.11 1.75
CA LEU A 79 -1.81 12.05 0.31
C LEU A 79 -1.25 13.35 -0.26
N LEU A 80 -1.84 14.49 0.13
CA LEU A 80 -1.39 15.82 -0.32
C LEU A 80 0.06 16.12 0.09
N ILE A 81 0.46 15.75 1.31
CA ILE A 81 1.84 15.91 1.77
C ILE A 81 2.81 15.08 0.92
N ILE A 82 2.50 13.80 0.69
CA ILE A 82 3.33 12.91 -0.14
C ILE A 82 3.45 13.46 -1.56
N GLU A 83 2.33 13.86 -2.16
CA GLU A 83 2.29 14.41 -3.51
C GLU A 83 3.17 15.66 -3.64
N LYS A 84 3.09 16.59 -2.68
CA LYS A 84 3.92 17.80 -2.67
C LYS A 84 5.41 17.51 -2.45
N LEU A 85 5.74 16.53 -1.62
CA LEU A 85 7.12 16.11 -1.45
C LEU A 85 7.69 15.51 -2.73
N GLN A 86 6.93 14.65 -3.43
CA GLN A 86 7.32 14.05 -4.70
C GLN A 86 7.48 15.08 -5.84
N GLN A 87 6.61 16.10 -5.86
CA GLN A 87 6.74 17.23 -6.80
C GLN A 87 7.98 18.07 -6.52
N GLY A 88 8.31 18.31 -5.24
CA GLY A 88 9.46 19.09 -4.82
C GLY A 88 10.81 18.36 -4.94
N SER A 89 10.80 17.02 -4.91
CA SER A 89 11.99 16.18 -5.06
C SER A 89 12.32 15.81 -6.51
N HIS A 90 11.46 16.17 -7.48
CA HIS A 90 11.91 16.30 -8.87
C HIS A 90 12.89 17.49 -8.93
N PRO A 91 14.17 17.29 -9.30
CA PRO A 91 15.11 18.39 -9.41
C PRO A 91 14.55 19.37 -10.43
N ARG A 92 14.11 20.55 -9.97
CA ARG A 92 13.97 21.71 -10.83
C ARG A 92 15.40 22.04 -11.27
N HIS A 93 15.76 21.51 -12.43
CA HIS A 93 17.06 21.66 -13.05
C HIS A 93 17.51 23.11 -12.94
N ALA A 94 18.77 23.25 -12.53
CA ALA A 94 19.51 24.50 -12.53
C ALA A 94 19.32 25.22 -13.87
N SER A 95 18.82 26.44 -13.82
CA SER A 95 18.93 27.44 -14.89
C SER A 95 18.64 28.80 -14.27
N ARG A 96 19.65 29.36 -13.61
CA ARG A 96 20.02 30.77 -13.73
C ARG A 96 21.39 30.99 -13.12
#